data_AF-W7SVI2-F1
#
_entry.id   AF-W7SVI2-F1
#
_cell.length_a   1.000
_cell.length_b   1.000
_cell.length_c   1.000
_cell.angle_alpha   90.00
_cell.angle_beta   90.00
_cell.angle_gamma   90.00
#
_symmetry.space_group_name_H-M   'P 1'
#
loop_
_entity.id
_entity.type
_entity.pdbx_description
1 polymer ?
#
loop_
_entity_poly.entity_id
_entity_poly.type
_entity_poly.pdbx_seq_one_letter_code
_entity_poly.pdbx_strand_id
1 'polypeptide(L)'
;MKACDACQAQIVTTGSGSKTPLSTPAPAGYGADELAAAYHLPAAGTGAKGTIAIIDAGAYPTLESDVNAYRAQYGLPACTSASGCFTVAGFDGGSPQTPSTDPNLQIGEEQVGVETALDMDMASAACPSCNLVELQLPILDAYYGDQAHLDAAMADFGTAVNTAAKFGASSVSMSYQYPSDSVVEFGQAGRDLFHPGVAVLASSGDGGYEGDQHGGWPANLPWVVSVGGTSLFQTADGY
;
A
#
# COMPACT_ATOMS: atom_id res chain seq x y z
N MET A 1 -14.04 -5.73 -9.15
CA MET A 1 -13.33 -5.25 -10.36
C MET A 1 -11.86 -5.11 -10.00
N LYS A 2 -10.92 -5.63 -10.80
CA LYS A 2 -9.47 -5.52 -10.52
C LYS A 2 -8.98 -4.12 -10.87
N ALA A 3 -8.24 -3.47 -9.97
CA ALA A 3 -7.74 -2.11 -10.18
C ALA A 3 -6.40 -2.10 -10.90
N CYS A 4 -5.43 -2.93 -10.49
CA CYS A 4 -4.17 -3.06 -11.22
C CYS A 4 -3.66 -4.51 -11.19
N ASP A 5 -2.65 -4.83 -12.00
CA ASP A 5 -2.26 -6.23 -12.15
C ASP A 5 -1.46 -6.78 -10.97
N ALA A 6 -0.43 -6.05 -10.57
CA ALA A 6 0.50 -6.46 -9.52
C ALA A 6 -0.04 -6.18 -8.10
N CYS A 7 -0.82 -5.12 -7.88
CA CYS A 7 -1.46 -4.85 -6.59
C CYS A 7 -2.63 -5.80 -6.28
N GLN A 8 -3.23 -6.39 -7.32
CA GLN A 8 -4.39 -7.30 -7.23
C GLN A 8 -5.66 -6.71 -6.61
N ALA A 9 -5.63 -5.43 -6.22
CA ALA A 9 -6.69 -4.66 -5.60
C ALA A 9 -8.06 -4.91 -6.22
N GLN A 10 -9.06 -5.17 -5.36
CA GLN A 10 -10.43 -5.46 -5.78
C GLN A 10 -11.42 -4.43 -5.25
N ILE A 11 -12.19 -3.85 -6.18
CA ILE A 11 -13.26 -2.91 -5.86
C ILE A 11 -14.60 -3.64 -5.80
N VAL A 12 -15.33 -3.45 -4.71
CA VAL A 12 -16.72 -3.88 -4.55
C VAL A 12 -17.61 -3.06 -5.48
N THR A 13 -18.46 -3.74 -6.25
CA THR A 13 -19.34 -3.10 -7.24
C THR A 13 -20.81 -3.28 -6.88
N THR A 14 -21.68 -2.49 -7.53
CA THR A 14 -23.13 -2.48 -7.26
C THR A 14 -23.84 -3.82 -7.54
N GLY A 15 -23.16 -4.78 -8.14
CA GLY A 15 -23.64 -6.14 -8.39
C GLY A 15 -22.63 -6.98 -9.16
N SER A 16 -22.85 -8.30 -9.20
CA SER A 16 -21.98 -9.21 -9.94
C SER A 16 -21.89 -8.81 -11.42
N GLY A 17 -20.66 -8.67 -11.94
CA GLY A 17 -20.39 -8.21 -13.31
C GLY A 17 -20.54 -6.70 -13.55
N SER A 18 -20.97 -5.91 -12.55
CA SER A 18 -21.02 -4.45 -12.64
C SER A 18 -19.61 -3.86 -12.71
N LYS A 19 -19.44 -2.82 -13.52
CA LYS A 19 -18.24 -1.96 -13.56
C LYS A 19 -18.40 -0.70 -12.71
N THR A 20 -19.55 -0.52 -12.06
CA THR A 20 -19.83 0.64 -11.22
C THR A 20 -19.43 0.32 -9.79
N PRO A 21 -18.44 1.03 -9.21
CA PRO A 21 -18.09 0.90 -7.80
C PRO A 21 -19.32 1.09 -6.91
N LEU A 22 -19.41 0.33 -5.83
CA LEU A 22 -20.40 0.55 -4.80
C LEU A 22 -20.07 1.85 -4.07
N SER A 23 -21.01 2.79 -4.05
CA SER A 23 -20.90 4.04 -3.30
C SER A 23 -22.09 4.17 -2.37
N THR A 24 -21.82 4.54 -1.12
CA THR A 24 -22.80 4.66 -0.05
C THR A 24 -22.67 6.04 0.63
N PRO A 25 -23.75 6.60 1.23
CA PRO A 25 -23.69 7.91 1.89
C PRO A 25 -22.76 7.96 3.11
N ALA A 26 -22.46 6.81 3.72
CA ALA A 26 -21.44 6.63 4.75
C ALA A 26 -20.59 5.42 4.35
N PRO A 27 -19.30 5.35 4.76
CA PRO A 27 -18.45 4.21 4.46
C PRO A 27 -19.13 2.89 4.87
N ALA A 28 -19.09 1.90 3.98
CA ALA A 28 -19.54 0.55 4.28
C ALA A 28 -18.33 -0.28 4.76
N GLY A 29 -18.52 -1.08 5.80
CA GLY A 29 -17.44 -1.86 6.43
C GLY A 29 -17.00 -1.25 7.76
N TYR A 30 -15.82 -1.65 8.24
CA TYR A 30 -15.28 -1.26 9.53
C TYR A 30 -14.50 0.06 9.44
N GLY A 31 -14.78 0.99 10.35
CA GLY A 31 -14.03 2.23 10.53
C GLY A 31 -12.78 2.09 11.41
N ALA A 32 -12.00 3.17 11.53
CA ALA A 32 -10.74 3.17 12.29
C ALA A 32 -10.89 2.71 13.74
N ASP A 33 -11.89 3.23 14.48
CA ASP A 33 -12.14 2.84 15.88
C ASP A 33 -12.57 1.37 16.00
N GLU A 34 -13.33 0.87 15.03
CA GLU A 34 -13.78 -0.53 15.00
C GLU A 34 -12.61 -1.49 14.75
N LEU A 35 -11.71 -1.13 13.82
CA LEU A 35 -10.48 -1.88 13.56
C LEU A 35 -9.54 -1.86 14.77
N ALA A 36 -9.41 -0.69 15.43
CA ALA A 36 -8.61 -0.56 16.63
C ALA A 36 -9.15 -1.42 17.78
N ALA A 37 -10.48 -1.44 17.97
CA ALA A 37 -11.13 -2.30 18.95
C ALA A 37 -10.95 -3.79 18.61
N ALA A 38 -11.18 -4.19 17.36
CA ALA A 38 -11.11 -5.57 16.92
C ALA A 38 -9.72 -6.20 17.10
N TYR A 39 -8.66 -5.44 16.79
CA TYR A 39 -7.29 -5.94 16.88
C TYR A 39 -6.57 -5.54 18.18
N HIS A 40 -7.30 -4.95 19.14
CA HIS A 40 -6.73 -4.44 20.39
C HIS A 40 -5.50 -3.56 20.16
N LEU A 41 -5.59 -2.67 19.16
CA LEU A 41 -4.47 -1.80 18.82
C LEU A 41 -4.11 -0.92 20.02
N PRO A 42 -2.81 -0.62 20.21
CA PRO A 42 -2.39 0.29 21.26
C PRO A 42 -3.10 1.64 21.16
N ALA A 43 -3.19 2.37 22.28
CA ALA A 43 -3.76 3.71 22.27
C ALA A 43 -3.07 4.58 21.21
N ALA A 44 -3.84 5.43 20.52
CA ALA A 44 -3.41 6.16 19.31
C ALA A 44 -2.09 6.96 19.43
N GLY A 45 -1.68 7.34 20.65
CA GLY A 45 -0.39 8.00 20.91
C GLY A 45 0.82 7.07 21.04
N THR A 46 0.61 5.74 21.01
CA THR A 46 1.68 4.74 21.01
C THR A 46 2.31 4.70 19.63
N GLY A 47 3.65 4.72 19.56
CA GLY A 47 4.36 4.82 18.28
C GLY A 47 4.48 6.25 17.73
N ALA A 48 4.11 7.27 18.50
CA ALA A 48 4.22 8.67 18.10
C ALA A 48 5.61 8.99 17.51
N LYS A 49 5.60 9.60 16.32
CA LYS A 49 6.79 9.93 15.50
C LYS A 49 7.52 8.75 14.85
N GLY A 50 6.98 7.53 14.94
CA GLY A 50 7.36 6.48 13.99
C GLY A 50 6.92 6.89 12.58
N THR A 51 7.66 6.43 11.57
CA THR A 51 7.33 6.68 10.17
C THR A 51 6.86 5.38 9.53
N ILE A 52 5.69 5.40 8.91
CA ILE A 52 5.19 4.32 8.05
C ILE A 52 5.40 4.78 6.61
N ALA A 53 6.14 3.99 5.84
CA ALA A 53 6.25 4.19 4.41
C ALA A 53 5.33 3.22 3.68
N ILE A 54 4.62 3.71 2.68
CA ILE A 54 3.87 2.95 1.69
C ILE A 54 4.58 3.13 0.36
N ILE A 55 4.55 2.10 -0.46
CA ILE A 55 5.22 2.06 -1.76
C ILE A 55 4.18 1.65 -2.80
N ASP A 56 3.74 2.61 -3.62
CA ASP A 56 2.80 2.38 -4.70
C ASP A 56 3.29 2.90 -6.05
N ALA A 57 2.68 2.42 -7.13
CA ALA A 57 2.98 2.86 -8.48
C ALA A 57 2.06 3.99 -8.96
N GLY A 58 2.63 4.96 -9.66
CA GLY A 58 1.91 6.05 -10.31
C GLY A 58 1.76 7.29 -9.44
N ALA A 59 1.38 8.39 -10.10
CA ALA A 59 1.10 9.63 -9.40
C ALA A 59 -0.33 9.62 -8.84
N TYR A 60 -0.50 10.09 -7.59
CA TYR A 60 -1.80 10.34 -7.00
C TYR A 60 -1.93 11.77 -6.45
N PRO A 61 -2.30 12.76 -7.30
CA PRO A 61 -2.25 14.18 -6.94
C PRO A 61 -3.17 14.61 -5.79
N THR A 62 -4.26 13.88 -5.53
CA THR A 62 -5.23 14.21 -4.47
C THR A 62 -4.99 13.42 -3.19
N LEU A 63 -3.92 12.64 -3.10
CA LEU A 63 -3.67 11.75 -1.97
C LEU A 63 -3.71 12.46 -0.60
N GLU A 64 -3.04 13.62 -0.46
CA GLU A 64 -3.06 14.36 0.81
C GLU A 64 -4.47 14.84 1.18
N SER A 65 -5.27 15.28 0.21
CA SER A 65 -6.65 15.67 0.50
C SER A 65 -7.53 14.48 0.87
N ASP A 66 -7.34 13.35 0.20
CA ASP A 66 -8.15 12.15 0.38
C ASP A 66 -7.84 11.48 1.73
N VAL A 67 -6.56 11.34 2.11
CA VAL A 67 -6.17 10.81 3.43
C VAL A 67 -6.69 11.70 4.56
N ASN A 68 -6.72 13.03 4.37
CA ASN A 68 -7.28 13.92 5.39
C ASN A 68 -8.81 13.91 5.43
N ALA A 69 -9.49 13.57 4.32
CA ALA A 69 -10.93 13.33 4.32
C ALA A 69 -11.25 12.05 5.12
N TYR A 70 -10.50 10.96 4.93
CA TYR A 70 -10.63 9.74 5.74
C TYR A 70 -10.38 10.02 7.22
N ARG A 71 -9.27 10.70 7.53
CA ARG A 71 -8.90 11.01 8.92
C ARG A 71 -9.96 11.88 9.59
N ALA A 72 -10.51 12.88 8.90
CA ALA A 72 -11.62 13.69 9.42
C ALA A 72 -12.91 12.86 9.63
N GLN A 73 -13.25 11.98 8.70
CA GLN A 73 -14.42 11.09 8.78
C GLN A 73 -14.39 10.21 10.04
N TYR A 74 -13.21 9.77 10.46
CA TYR A 74 -13.02 8.91 11.63
C TYR A 74 -12.41 9.62 12.85
N GLY A 75 -12.41 10.96 12.87
CA GLY A 75 -11.95 11.73 14.03
C GLY A 75 -10.45 11.63 14.34
N LEU A 76 -9.64 11.20 13.37
CA LEU A 76 -8.18 11.13 13.48
C LEU A 76 -7.56 12.52 13.25
N PRO A 77 -6.42 12.86 13.90
CA PRO A 77 -5.74 14.14 13.70
C PRO A 77 -5.35 14.36 12.23
N ALA A 78 -5.40 15.57 11.70
CA ALA A 78 -4.91 15.82 10.34
C ALA A 78 -3.42 15.46 10.17
N CYS A 79 -3.06 14.94 9.00
CA CYS A 79 -1.69 14.59 8.64
C CYS A 79 -1.35 15.24 7.29
N THR A 80 -0.58 16.33 7.32
CA THR A 80 -0.35 17.17 6.13
C THR A 80 1.13 17.40 5.90
N SER A 81 1.50 17.74 4.66
CA SER A 81 2.87 18.13 4.32
C SER A 81 3.29 19.39 5.09
N ALA A 82 2.37 20.33 5.30
CA ALA A 82 2.63 21.56 6.06
C ALA A 82 2.94 21.30 7.55
N SER A 83 2.36 20.25 8.14
CA SER A 83 2.66 19.83 9.51
C SER A 83 3.94 18.97 9.62
N GLY A 84 4.46 18.49 8.49
CA GLY A 84 5.54 17.51 8.42
C GLY A 84 5.10 16.07 8.74
N CYS A 85 3.80 15.83 8.94
CA CYS A 85 3.27 14.49 9.18
C CYS A 85 3.22 13.64 7.91
N PHE A 86 2.92 14.26 6.76
CA PHE A 86 2.75 13.59 5.49
C PHE A 86 3.90 13.95 4.53
N THR A 87 4.34 13.01 3.72
CA THR A 87 5.36 13.24 2.67
C THR A 87 5.04 12.37 1.47
N VAL A 88 5.18 12.92 0.27
CA VAL A 88 5.20 12.16 -0.98
C VAL A 88 6.55 12.40 -1.64
N ALA A 89 7.18 11.34 -2.13
CA ALA A 89 8.44 11.41 -2.88
C ALA A 89 8.46 10.37 -3.99
N GLY A 90 9.41 10.49 -4.92
CA GLY A 90 9.73 9.42 -5.84
C GLY A 90 10.41 8.25 -5.10
N PHE A 91 10.31 7.05 -5.64
CA PHE A 91 10.92 5.84 -5.07
C PHE A 91 12.43 5.95 -4.81
N ASP A 92 13.14 6.81 -5.54
CA ASP A 92 14.57 7.11 -5.38
C ASP A 92 14.87 8.23 -4.36
N GLY A 93 13.85 8.77 -3.72
CA GLY A 93 13.91 9.91 -2.80
C GLY A 93 13.90 11.27 -3.49
N GLY A 94 13.70 11.30 -4.82
CA GLY A 94 13.53 12.50 -5.61
C GLY A 94 12.12 13.08 -5.54
N SER A 95 11.79 13.90 -6.54
CA SER A 95 10.44 14.46 -6.68
C SER A 95 9.39 13.36 -6.88
N PRO A 96 8.16 13.54 -6.38
CA PRO A 96 7.03 12.66 -6.70
C PRO A 96 6.84 12.46 -8.21
N GLN A 97 6.18 11.35 -8.56
CA GLN A 97 5.79 11.10 -9.94
C GLN A 97 4.84 12.18 -10.41
N THR A 98 4.98 12.59 -11.68
CA THR A 98 4.02 13.50 -12.31
C THR A 98 2.94 12.69 -13.02
N PRO A 99 1.66 13.11 -12.95
CA PRO A 99 0.59 12.43 -13.67
C PRO A 99 0.91 12.21 -15.13
N SER A 100 0.58 11.03 -15.63
CA SER A 100 0.83 10.67 -17.01
C SER A 100 0.06 11.57 -17.96
N THR A 101 0.66 11.88 -19.11
CA THR A 101 -0.04 12.58 -20.20
C THR A 101 -0.70 11.63 -21.20
N ASP A 102 -0.44 10.32 -21.08
CA ASP A 102 -1.13 9.28 -21.85
C ASP A 102 -2.49 8.97 -21.21
N PRO A 103 -3.61 9.10 -21.96
CA PRO A 103 -4.95 8.85 -21.43
C PRO A 103 -5.16 7.44 -20.85
N ASN A 104 -4.50 6.41 -21.38
CA ASN A 104 -4.65 5.05 -20.86
C ASN A 104 -3.92 4.90 -19.52
N LEU A 105 -2.76 5.53 -19.38
CA LEU A 105 -2.00 5.51 -18.14
C LEU A 105 -2.65 6.39 -17.07
N GLN A 106 -3.36 7.46 -17.43
CA GLN A 106 -4.19 8.23 -16.48
C GLN A 106 -5.29 7.37 -15.86
N ILE A 107 -5.98 6.56 -16.68
CA ILE A 107 -6.96 5.58 -16.15
C ILE A 107 -6.25 4.59 -15.22
N GLY A 108 -5.03 4.18 -15.57
CA GLY A 108 -4.21 3.34 -14.73
C GLY A 108 -3.86 3.97 -13.38
N GLU A 109 -3.46 5.24 -13.37
CA GLU A 109 -3.18 6.02 -12.15
C GLU A 109 -4.43 6.15 -11.28
N GLU A 110 -5.60 6.40 -11.87
CA GLU A 110 -6.87 6.43 -11.13
C GLU A 110 -7.21 5.09 -10.50
N GLN A 111 -6.91 3.98 -11.19
CA GLN A 111 -7.17 2.64 -10.67
C GLN A 111 -6.19 2.27 -9.55
N VAL A 112 -4.90 2.52 -9.74
CA VAL A 112 -3.89 2.27 -8.70
C VAL A 112 -4.07 3.21 -7.51
N GLY A 113 -4.53 4.44 -7.73
CA GLY A 113 -4.85 5.38 -6.66
C GLY A 113 -5.88 4.85 -5.66
N VAL A 114 -6.73 3.89 -6.05
CA VAL A 114 -7.63 3.20 -5.10
C VAL A 114 -6.86 2.35 -4.11
N GLU A 115 -5.79 1.68 -4.55
CA GLU A 115 -4.87 0.95 -3.67
C GLU A 115 -4.10 1.91 -2.76
N THR A 116 -3.51 2.97 -3.33
CA THR A 116 -2.77 3.96 -2.53
C THR A 116 -3.65 4.65 -1.48
N ALA A 117 -4.91 4.94 -1.81
CA ALA A 117 -5.87 5.45 -0.83
C ALA A 117 -6.10 4.43 0.29
N LEU A 118 -6.36 3.16 -0.07
CA LEU A 118 -6.59 2.08 0.88
C LEU A 118 -5.40 1.92 1.84
N ASP A 119 -4.19 1.84 1.32
CA ASP A 119 -2.98 1.62 2.11
C ASP A 119 -2.73 2.79 3.09
N MET A 120 -2.88 4.03 2.64
CA MET A 120 -2.72 5.23 3.48
C MET A 120 -3.79 5.37 4.55
N ASP A 121 -5.03 5.03 4.23
CA ASP A 121 -6.15 5.09 5.15
C ASP A 121 -6.03 4.00 6.23
N MET A 122 -5.60 2.79 5.85
CA MET A 122 -5.36 1.72 6.81
C MET A 122 -4.14 1.99 7.69
N ALA A 123 -3.06 2.56 7.13
CA ALA A 123 -1.93 3.03 7.92
C ALA A 123 -2.35 4.14 8.91
N SER A 124 -3.21 5.06 8.47
CA SER A 124 -3.79 6.10 9.31
C SER A 124 -4.61 5.54 10.48
N ALA A 125 -5.42 4.50 10.24
CA ALA A 125 -6.19 3.83 11.29
C ALA A 125 -5.30 3.05 12.26
N ALA A 126 -4.28 2.36 11.74
CA ALA A 126 -3.40 1.53 12.55
C ALA A 126 -2.49 2.34 13.48
N CYS A 127 -1.97 3.48 13.01
CA CYS A 127 -1.15 4.39 13.81
C CYS A 127 -1.51 5.87 13.57
N PRO A 128 -2.54 6.40 14.26
CA PRO A 128 -2.99 7.77 14.04
C PRO A 128 -1.96 8.85 14.36
N SER A 129 -0.90 8.54 15.11
CA SER A 129 0.18 9.48 15.48
C SER A 129 1.51 9.26 14.75
N CYS A 130 1.56 8.31 13.81
CA CYS A 130 2.73 8.10 12.96
C CYS A 130 2.79 9.14 11.83
N ASN A 131 4.01 9.43 11.37
CA ASN A 131 4.20 10.11 10.09
C ASN A 131 3.95 9.11 8.96
N LEU A 132 3.43 9.60 7.84
CA LEU A 132 3.15 8.81 6.65
C LEU A 132 4.02 9.30 5.49
N VAL A 133 4.66 8.36 4.81
CA VAL A 133 5.46 8.60 3.62
C VAL A 133 4.89 7.76 2.49
N GLU A 134 4.59 8.40 1.37
CA GLU A 134 4.31 7.75 0.10
C GLU A 134 5.53 7.78 -0.81
N LEU A 135 5.97 6.62 -1.30
CA LEU A 135 7.05 6.49 -2.27
C LEU A 135 6.50 6.00 -3.61
N GLN A 136 6.40 6.91 -4.57
CA GLN A 136 5.79 6.65 -5.87
C GLN A 136 6.77 6.06 -6.89
N LEU A 137 6.42 4.91 -7.42
CA LEU A 137 7.08 4.24 -8.55
C LEU A 137 6.47 4.68 -9.89
N PRO A 138 7.14 4.45 -11.03
CA PRO A 138 6.53 4.58 -12.34
C PRO A 138 5.20 3.79 -12.44
N ILE A 139 4.17 4.38 -13.05
CA ILE A 139 2.86 3.71 -13.20
C ILE A 139 2.94 2.36 -13.92
N LEU A 140 3.90 2.17 -14.81
CA LEU A 140 4.08 0.90 -15.53
C LEU A 140 4.44 -0.26 -14.60
N ASP A 141 4.99 0.03 -13.41
CA ASP A 141 5.37 -1.00 -12.47
C ASP A 141 4.12 -1.68 -11.88
N ALA A 142 2.97 -1.01 -11.85
CA ALA A 142 1.71 -1.66 -11.44
C ALA A 142 1.22 -2.76 -12.40
N TYR A 143 1.87 -2.94 -13.54
CA TYR A 143 1.47 -3.89 -14.58
C TYR A 143 2.53 -4.96 -14.83
N TYR A 144 2.05 -6.16 -15.16
CA TYR A 144 2.93 -7.22 -15.66
C TYR A 144 3.41 -6.91 -17.07
N GLY A 145 4.60 -7.41 -17.40
CA GLY A 145 5.24 -7.21 -18.70
C GLY A 145 6.12 -8.39 -19.07
N ASP A 146 7.09 -8.15 -19.94
CA ASP A 146 8.16 -9.12 -20.16
C ASP A 146 9.11 -9.19 -18.95
N GLN A 147 10.02 -10.17 -18.96
CA GLN A 147 10.95 -10.38 -17.85
C GLN A 147 11.80 -9.13 -17.55
N ALA A 148 12.22 -8.39 -18.57
CA ALA A 148 13.06 -7.21 -18.37
C ALA A 148 12.30 -6.09 -17.65
N HIS A 149 11.02 -5.92 -17.99
CA HIS A 149 10.10 -5.02 -17.28
C HIS A 149 9.89 -5.47 -15.83
N LEU A 150 9.62 -6.76 -15.61
CA LEU A 150 9.42 -7.31 -14.27
C LEU A 150 10.66 -7.11 -13.38
N ASP A 151 11.85 -7.41 -13.90
CA ASP A 151 13.13 -7.22 -13.18
C ASP A 151 13.37 -5.74 -12.83
N ALA A 152 13.02 -4.83 -13.73
CA ALA A 152 13.15 -3.38 -13.50
C ALA A 152 12.18 -2.91 -12.41
N ALA A 153 10.90 -3.28 -12.49
CA ALA A 153 9.91 -2.91 -11.49
C ALA A 153 10.32 -3.39 -10.09
N MET A 154 10.74 -4.66 -9.95
CA MET A 154 11.19 -5.19 -8.65
C MET A 154 12.47 -4.50 -8.13
N ALA A 155 13.36 -4.04 -9.00
CA ALA A 155 14.51 -3.22 -8.61
C ALA A 155 14.09 -1.82 -8.12
N ASP A 156 13.06 -1.23 -8.71
CA ASP A 156 12.50 0.05 -8.29
C ASP A 156 11.83 -0.07 -6.91
N PHE A 157 11.10 -1.16 -6.63
CA PHE A 157 10.61 -1.46 -5.27
C PHE A 157 11.75 -1.64 -4.27
N GLY A 158 12.82 -2.36 -4.64
CA GLY A 158 14.02 -2.46 -3.80
C GLY A 158 14.64 -1.10 -3.48
N THR A 159 14.73 -0.23 -4.49
CA THR A 159 15.18 1.16 -4.30
C THR A 159 14.26 1.95 -3.38
N ALA A 160 12.94 1.78 -3.52
CA ALA A 160 11.93 2.40 -2.65
C ALA A 160 12.10 1.98 -1.17
N VAL A 161 12.30 0.69 -0.90
CA VAL A 161 12.51 0.20 0.48
C VAL A 161 13.79 0.78 1.09
N ASN A 162 14.87 0.85 0.31
CA ASN A 162 16.10 1.53 0.72
C ASN A 162 15.87 3.02 1.02
N THR A 163 15.06 3.71 0.21
CA THR A 163 14.70 5.11 0.41
C THR A 163 13.85 5.29 1.68
N ALA A 164 12.87 4.43 1.90
CA ALA A 164 12.06 4.43 3.12
C ALA A 164 12.93 4.28 4.37
N ALA A 165 13.88 3.35 4.36
CA ALA A 165 14.83 3.19 5.46
C ALA A 165 15.68 4.45 5.70
N LYS A 166 16.13 5.14 4.65
CA LYS A 166 16.84 6.43 4.76
C LYS A 166 15.96 7.55 5.30
N PHE A 167 14.66 7.50 5.03
CA PHE A 167 13.66 8.43 5.58
C PHE A 167 13.30 8.09 7.04
N GLY A 168 13.90 7.04 7.62
CA GLY A 168 13.67 6.65 9.00
C GLY A 168 12.38 5.87 9.21
N ALA A 169 11.87 5.21 8.16
CA ALA A 169 10.72 4.32 8.27
C ALA A 169 10.95 3.26 9.35
N SER A 170 9.98 3.10 10.25
CA SER A 170 9.91 1.98 11.19
C SER A 170 9.23 0.78 10.55
N SER A 171 8.35 1.03 9.58
CA SER A 171 7.72 0.01 8.76
C SER A 171 7.55 0.47 7.32
N VAL A 172 7.58 -0.49 6.40
CA VAL A 172 7.35 -0.30 4.97
C VAL A 172 6.26 -1.30 4.55
N SER A 173 5.17 -0.83 3.97
CA SER A 173 4.11 -1.67 3.41
C SER A 173 4.21 -1.70 1.89
N MET A 174 4.04 -2.88 1.31
CA MET A 174 3.95 -3.10 -0.14
C MET A 174 2.76 -4.02 -0.42
N SER A 175 1.69 -3.47 -1.00
CA SER A 175 0.52 -4.26 -1.40
C SER A 175 0.65 -4.75 -2.84
N TYR A 176 1.83 -5.25 -3.22
CA TYR A 176 2.15 -5.71 -4.58
C TYR A 176 2.71 -7.13 -4.60
N GLN A 177 2.40 -7.86 -5.67
CA GLN A 177 2.96 -9.15 -5.99
C GLN A 177 3.50 -9.20 -7.42
N TYR A 178 4.64 -9.88 -7.57
CA TYR A 178 5.27 -10.16 -8.86
C TYR A 178 5.63 -11.64 -8.97
N PRO A 179 5.68 -12.19 -10.20
CA PRO A 179 6.34 -13.47 -10.46
C PRO A 179 7.75 -13.47 -9.87
N SER A 180 8.09 -14.54 -9.15
CA SER A 180 9.40 -14.66 -8.49
C SER A 180 10.32 -15.62 -9.23
N ASP A 181 11.61 -15.32 -9.20
CA ASP A 181 12.67 -16.21 -9.65
C ASP A 181 13.96 -16.00 -8.83
N SER A 182 14.99 -16.81 -9.10
CA SER A 182 16.26 -16.72 -8.37
C SER A 182 17.00 -15.39 -8.54
N VAL A 183 16.75 -14.65 -9.63
CA VAL A 183 17.40 -13.36 -9.89
C VAL A 183 16.83 -12.31 -8.95
N VAL A 184 15.51 -12.26 -8.76
CA VAL A 184 14.90 -11.25 -7.87
C VAL A 184 14.90 -11.66 -6.41
N GLU A 185 14.91 -12.97 -6.10
CA GLU A 185 15.06 -13.47 -4.73
C GLU A 185 16.48 -13.27 -4.17
N PHE A 186 17.49 -13.69 -4.94
CA PHE A 186 18.89 -13.68 -4.51
C PHE A 186 19.72 -12.58 -5.17
N GLY A 187 19.10 -11.69 -5.94
CA GLY A 187 19.74 -10.52 -6.54
C GLY A 187 19.69 -9.29 -5.64
N GLN A 188 19.89 -8.14 -6.26
CA GLN A 188 19.87 -6.86 -5.55
C GLN A 188 18.45 -6.51 -5.08
N ALA A 189 17.44 -6.68 -5.95
CA ALA A 189 16.04 -6.41 -5.62
C ALA A 189 15.59 -7.11 -4.32
N GLY A 190 15.82 -8.42 -4.18
CA GLY A 190 15.51 -9.13 -2.94
C GLY A 190 16.34 -8.65 -1.74
N ARG A 191 17.65 -8.46 -1.93
CA ARG A 191 18.55 -7.98 -0.85
C ARG A 191 18.20 -6.59 -0.35
N ASP A 192 17.69 -5.73 -1.20
CA ASP A 192 17.24 -4.38 -0.86
C ASP A 192 16.03 -4.36 0.07
N LEU A 193 15.32 -5.49 0.21
CA LEU A 193 14.25 -5.61 1.20
C LEU A 193 14.76 -6.01 2.59
N PHE A 194 16.05 -6.33 2.74
CA PHE A 194 16.64 -6.70 4.02
C PHE A 194 17.12 -5.47 4.80
N HIS A 195 16.25 -4.94 5.66
CA HIS A 195 16.56 -3.82 6.55
C HIS A 195 16.35 -4.17 8.03
N PRO A 196 17.40 -4.64 8.74
CA PRO A 196 17.32 -4.88 10.17
C PRO A 196 16.86 -3.63 10.94
N GLY A 197 15.79 -3.78 11.73
CA GLY A 197 15.19 -2.67 12.49
C GLY A 197 14.04 -1.95 11.78
N VAL A 198 13.75 -2.31 10.52
CA VAL A 198 12.59 -1.85 9.76
C VAL A 198 11.70 -3.06 9.46
N ALA A 199 10.42 -2.98 9.81
CA ALA A 199 9.47 -4.03 9.42
C ALA A 199 9.07 -3.83 7.96
N VAL A 200 9.54 -4.71 7.06
CA VAL A 200 9.09 -4.72 5.65
C VAL A 200 7.96 -5.73 5.53
N LEU A 201 6.78 -5.26 5.14
CA LEU A 201 5.55 -6.04 5.05
C LEU A 201 5.09 -6.13 3.60
N ALA A 202 4.54 -7.27 3.22
CA ALA A 202 3.93 -7.46 1.91
C ALA A 202 2.64 -8.28 2.01
N SER A 203 1.65 -7.94 1.19
CA SER A 203 0.42 -8.74 1.10
C SER A 203 0.72 -10.15 0.56
N SER A 204 0.04 -11.16 1.10
CA SER A 204 0.19 -12.55 0.60
C SER A 204 -0.52 -12.79 -0.73
N GLY A 205 -1.27 -11.81 -1.24
CA GLY A 205 -2.01 -11.86 -2.50
C GLY A 205 -3.49 -12.25 -2.33
N ASP A 206 -4.29 -11.89 -3.33
CA ASP A 206 -5.75 -12.03 -3.36
C ASP A 206 -6.24 -13.24 -4.17
N GLY A 207 -5.32 -14.01 -4.75
CA GLY A 207 -5.64 -15.20 -5.56
C GLY A 207 -5.83 -16.50 -4.77
N GLY A 208 -5.67 -16.49 -3.45
CA GLY A 208 -5.72 -17.69 -2.61
C GLY A 208 -4.52 -18.63 -2.83
N TYR A 209 -4.65 -19.91 -2.48
CA TYR A 209 -3.55 -20.90 -2.62
C TYR A 209 -3.04 -21.00 -4.08
N GLU A 210 -3.95 -20.84 -5.04
CA GLU A 210 -3.67 -20.90 -6.48
C GLU A 210 -3.35 -19.52 -7.08
N GLY A 211 -3.33 -18.45 -6.26
CA GLY A 211 -2.97 -17.11 -6.74
C GLY A 211 -1.60 -17.15 -7.39
N ASP A 212 -1.48 -16.61 -8.60
CA ASP A 212 -0.34 -16.62 -9.53
C ASP A 212 0.56 -17.90 -9.55
N GLN A 213 0.09 -19.01 -8.96
CA GLN A 213 0.71 -20.31 -8.62
C GLN A 213 2.23 -20.29 -8.32
N HIS A 214 2.77 -20.07 -7.12
CA HIS A 214 2.22 -20.18 -5.76
C HIS A 214 3.07 -19.38 -4.75
N GLY A 215 3.03 -18.05 -4.85
CA GLY A 215 3.77 -17.12 -4.00
C GLY A 215 4.75 -16.29 -4.83
N GLY A 216 4.58 -14.98 -4.76
CA GLY A 216 5.36 -14.01 -5.51
C GLY A 216 6.39 -13.29 -4.66
N TRP A 217 7.29 -12.62 -5.36
CA TRP A 217 8.08 -11.56 -4.76
C TRP A 217 7.14 -10.40 -4.40
N PRO A 218 7.27 -9.75 -3.23
CA PRO A 218 8.30 -9.98 -2.21
C PRO A 218 7.86 -10.85 -1.01
N ALA A 219 6.60 -11.30 -0.97
CA ALA A 219 6.04 -12.01 0.18
C ALA A 219 6.73 -13.35 0.47
N ASN A 220 7.42 -13.94 -0.50
CA ASN A 220 8.20 -15.18 -0.34
C ASN A 220 9.57 -14.99 0.33
N LEU A 221 10.07 -13.76 0.47
CA LEU A 221 11.40 -13.49 1.00
C LEU A 221 11.48 -13.72 2.52
N PRO A 222 12.57 -14.31 3.05
CA PRO A 222 12.65 -14.69 4.47
C PRO A 222 12.81 -13.50 5.43
N TRP A 223 13.01 -12.29 4.92
CA TRP A 223 13.09 -11.05 5.70
C TRP A 223 11.88 -10.14 5.52
N VAL A 224 10.89 -10.57 4.75
CA VAL A 224 9.63 -9.85 4.56
C VAL A 224 8.56 -10.51 5.41
N VAL A 225 7.74 -9.71 6.08
CA VAL A 225 6.57 -10.20 6.80
C VAL A 225 5.42 -10.31 5.80
N SER A 226 5.11 -11.55 5.38
CA SER A 226 3.93 -11.80 4.57
C SER A 226 2.66 -11.69 5.41
N VAL A 227 1.74 -10.82 5.00
CA VAL A 227 0.47 -10.54 5.69
C VAL A 227 -0.69 -11.10 4.87
N GLY A 228 -1.40 -12.08 5.45
CA GLY A 228 -2.58 -12.69 4.84
C GLY A 228 -3.90 -12.04 5.23
N GLY A 229 -4.98 -12.45 4.57
CA GLY A 229 -6.33 -11.94 4.79
C GLY A 229 -7.20 -12.80 5.71
N THR A 230 -8.11 -12.17 6.45
CA THR A 230 -9.17 -12.84 7.22
C THR A 230 -10.52 -12.16 7.00
N SER A 231 -11.61 -12.81 7.38
CA SER A 231 -12.93 -12.16 7.48
C SER A 231 -13.22 -11.81 8.92
N LEU A 232 -13.34 -10.50 9.19
CA LEU A 232 -13.70 -9.99 10.51
C LEU A 232 -15.22 -9.92 10.65
N PHE A 233 -15.76 -10.42 11.76
CA PHE A 233 -17.20 -10.44 12.05
C PHE A 233 -17.49 -9.82 13.41
N GLN A 234 -18.38 -8.84 13.46
CA GLN A 234 -18.90 -8.34 14.72
C GLN A 234 -20.00 -9.27 15.25
N THR A 235 -19.90 -9.63 16.53
CA THR A 235 -20.87 -10.45 17.28
C THR A 235 -21.45 -9.65 18.45
N ALA A 236 -22.38 -10.27 19.20
CA ALA A 236 -22.96 -9.64 20.39
C ALA A 236 -21.94 -9.40 21.52
N ASP A 237 -20.84 -10.18 21.54
CA ASP A 237 -19.82 -10.13 22.59
C ASP A 237 -18.61 -9.26 22.20
N GLY A 238 -18.64 -8.62 21.01
CA GLY A 238 -17.54 -7.83 20.45
C GLY A 238 -17.18 -8.28 19.05
N TYR A 239 -15.96 -7.94 18.62
CA TYR A 239 -15.34 -8.45 17.39
C TYR A 239 -14.62 -9.78 17.66
#